data_AF-B3S0A1-F1
#
_entry.id   AF-B3S0A1-F1
#
_cell.length_a   1.000
_cell.length_b   1.000
_cell.length_c   1.000
_cell.angle_alpha   90.00
_cell.angle_beta   90.00
_cell.angle_gamma   90.00
#
_symmetry.space_group_name_H-M   'P 1'
#
loop_
_entity.id
_entity.type
_entity.pdbx_description
1 polymer ?
#
loop_
_entity_poly.entity_id
_entity_poly.type
_entity_poly.pdbx_seq_one_letter_code
_entity_poly.pdbx_strand_id
1 'polypeptide(L)'
;MFLKKDKTLSYRVLFTYEDHSLALLQQSGKSFWSRDEALAEILVAEMVELALPVSERLQSLYDEVTIAKDGVLSLFFRRISSQLSQLQVLIASFKDFPYNIWSSGNNKKDQKLVRDQFNLRKMIVAVTLSGKLFGIDTASGDIVWKHYLHNLAPFNEYGNPRILLFEQRTTAHYPLPPRCIVLGNAKNDDGKSLIYVFNPLTGKAFKDSETDGVLVDHKIKQAMILTLTDNHFSKILLMVDPNNQVFSRNVCYLLTTKYKSLYLHTVNKDDGQLNGYALSTDARDRIIAKNIWTTRIPIDNQAISLIFAKLPNEPVHSQGRVLGNRSVLYKYANPNLIAITTESKDKDKPIVEIFLVDGVTGAIVFQTYQKNARGPVKLVLCEHWIVFHYWNTKYRRYEMAVIELFEGQKKLNETIFSSFITQLNTVSMQSYVFPFDVITMTVTRTEKAITHKDILIGLPGGEILSLPKVLLDPRRPFVLSASDREEGLIQYVPELPFPTANVINYNQTINGLRKIVTAPAGLESTSLVFAYGLDLFYTRVTPSKMFDVLKEDFDYTFITIVLTAMILVSLVTAQLSSSSNLKKLWK
;
A
#
# COMPACT_ATOMS: atom_id res chain seq x y z
N MET A 1 7.53 -33.70 -32.62
CA MET A 1 6.57 -34.44 -33.46
C MET A 1 6.13 -35.67 -32.70
N PHE A 2 4.87 -36.08 -32.81
CA PHE A 2 4.34 -37.29 -32.18
C PHE A 2 3.44 -38.06 -33.15
N LEU A 3 3.38 -39.37 -32.99
CA LEU A 3 2.57 -40.27 -33.81
C LEU A 3 1.14 -40.32 -33.26
N LYS A 4 0.15 -40.03 -34.11
CA LYS A 4 -1.26 -40.27 -33.78
C LYS A 4 -1.59 -41.76 -33.86
N LYS A 5 -2.73 -42.15 -33.27
CA LYS A 5 -3.26 -43.52 -33.34
C LYS A 5 -3.41 -44.03 -34.78
N ASP A 6 -3.69 -43.13 -35.72
CA ASP A 6 -3.86 -43.44 -37.15
C ASP A 6 -2.53 -43.55 -37.92
N LYS A 7 -1.39 -43.66 -37.21
CA LYS A 7 -0.03 -43.65 -37.77
C LYS A 7 0.36 -42.37 -38.53
N THR A 8 -0.47 -41.33 -38.46
CA THR A 8 -0.16 -40.01 -39.05
C THR A 8 0.77 -39.21 -38.14
N LEU A 9 1.71 -38.50 -38.77
CA LEU A 9 2.65 -37.63 -38.08
C LEU A 9 1.95 -36.31 -37.71
N SER A 10 1.93 -35.95 -36.44
CA SER A 10 1.48 -34.63 -36.00
C SER A 10 2.56 -33.89 -35.22
N TYR A 11 2.44 -32.57 -35.22
CA TYR A 11 3.33 -31.69 -34.47
C TYR A 11 2.56 -30.66 -33.67
N ARG A 12 3.22 -30.16 -32.63
CA ARG A 12 2.83 -28.99 -31.86
C ARG A 12 4.06 -28.09 -31.82
N VAL A 13 3.85 -26.79 -31.95
CA VAL A 13 4.92 -25.78 -31.91
C VAL A 13 4.72 -24.95 -30.67
N LEU A 14 5.79 -24.83 -29.87
CA LEU A 14 5.84 -23.90 -28.74
C LEU A 14 6.48 -22.61 -29.23
N PHE A 15 5.73 -21.50 -29.13
CA PHE A 15 6.23 -20.16 -29.39
C PHE A 15 6.61 -19.48 -28.09
N THR A 16 7.78 -18.87 -28.08
CA THR A 16 8.26 -17.97 -27.02
C THR A 16 8.33 -16.57 -27.60
N TYR A 17 7.49 -15.67 -27.11
CA TYR A 17 7.45 -14.29 -27.59
C TYR A 17 8.42 -13.39 -26.81
N GLU A 18 8.76 -12.22 -27.37
CA GLU A 18 9.64 -11.22 -26.72
C GLU A 18 9.08 -10.70 -25.40
N ASP A 19 7.75 -10.73 -25.23
CA ASP A 19 7.04 -10.30 -24.04
C ASP A 19 6.98 -11.39 -22.95
N HIS A 20 7.76 -12.48 -23.10
CA HIS A 20 7.81 -13.67 -22.25
C HIS A 20 6.47 -14.41 -22.16
N SER A 21 5.59 -14.27 -23.15
CA SER A 21 4.44 -15.16 -23.29
C SER A 21 4.82 -16.46 -24.01
N LEU A 22 4.17 -17.54 -23.61
CA LEU A 22 4.29 -18.87 -24.18
C LEU A 22 2.96 -19.26 -24.82
N ALA A 23 2.98 -19.75 -26.05
CA ALA A 23 1.80 -20.32 -26.69
C ALA A 23 2.14 -21.65 -27.34
N LEU A 24 1.33 -22.68 -27.05
CA LEU A 24 1.44 -23.97 -27.71
C LEU A 24 0.37 -24.07 -28.80
N LEU A 25 0.79 -24.08 -30.06
CA LEU A 25 -0.13 -24.23 -31.20
C LEU A 25 -0.21 -25.68 -31.66
N GLN A 26 -1.43 -26.11 -31.99
CA GLN A 26 -1.66 -27.37 -32.69
C GLN A 26 -1.52 -27.21 -34.20
N GLN A 27 -1.31 -28.31 -34.91
CA GLN A 27 -1.24 -28.36 -36.37
C GLN A 27 -2.46 -27.74 -37.08
N SER A 28 -3.62 -27.67 -36.42
CA SER A 28 -4.83 -27.01 -36.92
C SER A 28 -4.79 -25.47 -36.86
N GLY A 29 -3.69 -24.87 -36.40
CA GLY A 29 -3.54 -23.42 -36.20
C GLY A 29 -4.22 -22.89 -34.92
N LYS A 30 -4.94 -23.74 -34.17
CA LYS A 30 -5.56 -23.35 -32.90
C LYS A 30 -4.56 -23.38 -31.75
N SER A 31 -4.61 -22.37 -30.87
CA SER A 31 -3.87 -22.38 -29.61
C SER A 31 -4.46 -23.44 -28.67
N PHE A 32 -3.60 -24.31 -28.15
CA PHE A 32 -3.97 -25.31 -27.16
C PHE A 32 -4.03 -24.69 -25.76
N TRP A 33 -3.00 -23.91 -25.43
CA TRP A 33 -2.95 -23.03 -24.26
C TRP A 33 -2.01 -21.86 -24.53
N SER A 34 -2.23 -20.79 -23.78
CA SER A 34 -1.33 -19.64 -23.68
C SER A 34 -1.01 -19.39 -22.21
N ARG A 35 0.24 -19.10 -21.90
CA ARG A 35 0.70 -18.82 -20.54
C ARG A 35 1.60 -17.59 -20.56
N ASP A 36 1.30 -16.63 -19.71
CA ASP A 36 2.06 -15.38 -19.61
C ASP A 36 3.12 -15.52 -18.49
N GLU A 37 4.35 -15.92 -18.83
CA GLU A 37 5.45 -16.10 -17.85
C GLU A 37 6.10 -14.78 -17.41
N ALA A 38 5.75 -13.65 -18.05
CA ALA A 38 6.23 -12.34 -17.64
C ALA A 38 5.90 -12.01 -16.17
N LEU A 39 4.80 -12.55 -15.64
CA LEU A 39 4.39 -12.38 -14.23
C LEU A 39 5.36 -13.04 -13.23
N ALA A 40 6.22 -13.94 -13.68
CA ALA A 40 7.28 -14.50 -12.84
C ALA A 40 8.38 -13.48 -12.51
N GLU A 41 8.39 -12.29 -13.16
CA GLU A 41 9.37 -11.22 -12.95
C GLU A 41 8.70 -9.85 -12.80
N ILE A 42 7.91 -9.68 -11.74
CA ILE A 42 7.32 -8.38 -11.37
C ILE A 42 8.37 -7.50 -10.67
N LEU A 43 8.52 -6.26 -11.17
CA LEU A 43 9.39 -5.24 -10.56
C LEU A 43 8.62 -4.32 -9.60
N VAL A 44 7.39 -3.95 -9.97
CA VAL A 44 6.53 -3.09 -9.16
C VAL A 44 5.07 -3.50 -9.34
N ALA A 45 4.32 -3.45 -8.25
CA ALA A 45 2.89 -3.69 -8.24
C ALA A 45 2.20 -2.71 -7.29
N GLU A 46 1.03 -2.23 -7.69
CA GLU A 46 0.19 -1.32 -6.91
C GLU A 46 -1.28 -1.78 -6.98
N MET A 47 -2.02 -1.62 -5.89
CA MET A 47 -3.44 -2.00 -5.82
C MET A 47 -4.31 -0.76 -5.98
N VAL A 48 -4.97 -0.64 -7.12
CA VAL A 48 -5.81 0.50 -7.49
C VAL A 48 -7.27 0.21 -7.19
N GLU A 49 -8.00 1.20 -6.71
CA GLU A 49 -9.42 1.08 -6.41
C GLU A 49 -10.25 0.92 -7.68
N LEU A 50 -11.28 0.07 -7.62
CA LEU A 50 -12.25 -0.06 -8.71
C LEU A 50 -13.17 1.18 -8.76
N ALA A 51 -13.82 1.37 -9.91
CA ALA A 51 -14.80 2.42 -10.07
C ALA A 51 -16.05 2.12 -9.23
N LEU A 52 -16.66 3.16 -8.66
CA LEU A 52 -17.95 3.01 -8.01
C LEU A 52 -19.02 2.59 -9.04
N PRO A 53 -20.02 1.77 -8.64
CA PRO A 53 -21.13 1.47 -9.53
C PRO A 53 -21.80 2.78 -9.89
N VAL A 54 -21.81 3.15 -11.17
CA VAL A 54 -22.57 4.30 -11.65
C VAL A 54 -24.04 3.96 -11.47
N SER A 55 -24.54 4.27 -10.28
CA SER A 55 -25.95 4.32 -9.96
C SER A 55 -26.42 5.75 -10.18
N GLU A 56 -27.68 5.91 -10.57
CA GLU A 56 -28.31 7.24 -10.65
C GLU A 56 -28.08 8.04 -9.36
N ARG A 57 -28.01 7.36 -8.21
CA ARG A 57 -27.70 7.94 -6.91
C ARG A 57 -26.34 8.62 -6.84
N LEU A 58 -25.27 8.01 -7.34
CA LEU A 58 -23.96 8.65 -7.30
C LEU A 58 -23.92 9.84 -8.25
N GLN A 59 -24.46 9.68 -9.46
CA GLN A 59 -24.52 10.77 -10.43
C GLN A 59 -25.31 11.97 -9.89
N SER A 60 -26.48 11.72 -9.28
CA SER A 60 -27.27 12.78 -8.65
C SER A 60 -26.53 13.45 -7.49
N LEU A 61 -25.79 12.70 -6.66
CA LEU A 61 -24.97 13.26 -5.58
C LEU A 61 -23.82 14.13 -6.10
N TYR A 62 -23.15 13.70 -7.18
CA TYR A 62 -22.11 14.52 -7.82
C TYR A 62 -22.70 15.81 -8.41
N ASP A 63 -23.81 15.71 -9.13
CA ASP A 63 -24.50 16.86 -9.70
C ASP A 63 -24.97 17.82 -8.59
N GLU A 64 -25.46 17.27 -7.47
CA GLU A 64 -25.84 18.02 -6.25
C GLU A 64 -24.71 18.90 -5.73
N VAL A 65 -23.51 18.34 -5.59
CA VAL A 65 -22.35 19.03 -5.01
C VAL A 65 -21.65 19.98 -6.00
N THR A 66 -21.55 19.59 -7.28
CA THR A 66 -20.77 20.35 -8.28
C THR A 66 -21.52 21.57 -8.82
N ILE A 67 -22.84 21.54 -8.85
CA ILE A 67 -23.71 22.60 -9.39
C ILE A 67 -24.30 23.46 -8.25
N ALA A 68 -23.55 23.63 -7.16
CA ALA A 68 -23.91 24.48 -6.02
C ALA A 68 -23.94 26.00 -6.35
N LYS A 69 -23.99 26.37 -7.63
CA LYS A 69 -24.09 27.76 -8.10
C LYS A 69 -25.53 28.22 -8.31
N ASP A 70 -26.50 27.31 -8.30
CA ASP A 70 -27.91 27.66 -8.43
C ASP A 70 -28.53 28.01 -7.07
N GLY A 71 -29.65 28.75 -7.08
CA GLY A 71 -30.35 29.17 -5.88
C GLY A 71 -30.86 28.00 -5.00
N VAL A 72 -31.13 28.27 -3.73
CA VAL A 72 -31.57 27.24 -2.74
C VAL A 72 -32.80 26.46 -3.22
N LEU A 73 -33.74 27.12 -3.91
CA LEU A 73 -34.96 26.49 -4.42
C LEU A 73 -34.69 25.47 -5.53
N SER A 74 -33.77 25.74 -6.46
CA SER A 74 -33.45 24.77 -7.52
C SER A 74 -32.72 23.55 -6.96
N LEU A 75 -31.84 23.74 -5.97
CA LEU A 75 -31.23 22.65 -5.23
C LEU A 75 -32.27 21.77 -4.53
N PHE A 76 -33.28 22.39 -3.92
CA PHE A 76 -34.38 21.67 -3.26
C PHE A 76 -35.23 20.86 -4.26
N PHE A 77 -35.69 21.48 -5.36
CA PHE A 77 -36.47 20.77 -6.38
C PHE A 77 -35.67 19.65 -7.04
N ARG A 78 -34.37 19.87 -7.29
CA ARG A 78 -33.49 18.83 -7.84
C ARG A 78 -33.32 17.67 -6.86
N ARG A 79 -33.16 17.95 -5.57
CA ARG A 79 -33.08 16.92 -4.53
C ARG A 79 -34.36 16.10 -4.46
N ILE A 80 -35.52 16.73 -4.52
CA ILE A 80 -36.81 16.01 -4.57
C ILE A 80 -36.90 15.13 -5.82
N SER A 81 -36.54 15.67 -6.98
CA SER A 81 -36.55 14.92 -8.25
C SER A 81 -35.62 13.68 -8.19
N SER A 82 -34.40 13.86 -7.67
CA SER A 82 -33.41 12.80 -7.41
C SER A 82 -33.93 11.75 -6.43
N GLN A 83 -34.59 12.17 -5.35
CA GLN A 83 -35.20 11.24 -4.39
C GLN A 83 -36.41 10.51 -4.98
N LEU A 84 -37.16 11.15 -5.86
CA LEU A 84 -38.30 10.53 -6.54
C LEU A 84 -37.85 9.48 -7.56
N SER A 85 -36.77 9.75 -8.33
CA SER A 85 -36.19 8.73 -9.20
C SER A 85 -35.64 7.55 -8.40
N GLN A 86 -34.98 7.81 -7.27
CA GLN A 86 -34.54 6.76 -6.35
C GLN A 86 -35.71 5.92 -5.80
N LEU A 87 -36.84 6.56 -5.47
CA LEU A 87 -38.04 5.86 -5.04
C LEU A 87 -38.63 5.01 -6.16
N GLN A 88 -38.63 5.49 -7.41
CA GLN A 88 -39.07 4.72 -8.57
C GLN A 88 -38.20 3.47 -8.78
N VAL A 89 -36.87 3.59 -8.66
CA VAL A 89 -35.93 2.46 -8.73
C VAL A 89 -36.18 1.48 -7.58
N LEU A 90 -36.41 1.98 -6.36
CA LEU A 90 -36.75 1.14 -5.21
C LEU A 90 -38.05 0.37 -5.44
N ILE A 91 -39.12 1.03 -5.91
CA ILE A 91 -40.41 0.39 -6.22
C ILE A 91 -40.25 -0.65 -7.32
N ALA A 92 -39.46 -0.36 -8.37
CA ALA A 92 -39.14 -1.33 -9.41
C ALA A 92 -38.42 -2.56 -8.83
N SER A 93 -37.42 -2.36 -7.96
CA SER A 93 -36.71 -3.46 -7.31
C SER A 93 -37.60 -4.33 -6.42
N PHE A 94 -38.64 -3.76 -5.80
CA PHE A 94 -39.64 -4.51 -5.04
C PHE A 94 -40.52 -5.41 -5.92
N LYS A 95 -40.77 -5.03 -7.19
CA LYS A 95 -41.51 -5.89 -8.14
C LYS A 95 -40.69 -7.12 -8.54
N ASP A 96 -39.38 -6.99 -8.58
CA ASP A 96 -38.45 -8.09 -8.88
C ASP A 96 -38.09 -8.94 -7.65
N PHE A 97 -38.44 -8.48 -6.44
CA PHE A 97 -38.18 -9.15 -5.17
C PHE A 97 -38.68 -10.61 -5.09
N PRO A 98 -39.95 -10.94 -5.45
CA PRO A 98 -40.42 -12.33 -5.39
C PRO A 98 -39.68 -13.26 -6.36
N TYR A 99 -39.17 -12.75 -7.49
CA TYR A 99 -38.45 -13.54 -8.50
C TYR A 99 -36.98 -13.80 -8.10
N ASN A 100 -36.36 -12.86 -7.38
CA ASN A 100 -34.96 -12.93 -6.95
C ASN A 100 -34.74 -13.75 -5.67
N ILE A 101 -35.75 -13.94 -4.82
CA ILE A 101 -35.64 -14.80 -3.63
C ILE A 101 -35.44 -16.28 -4.02
N TRP A 102 -36.01 -16.73 -5.15
CA TRP A 102 -35.90 -18.12 -5.61
C TRP A 102 -34.75 -18.38 -6.61
N SER A 103 -34.15 -17.34 -7.19
CA SER A 103 -33.11 -17.47 -8.24
C SER A 103 -31.70 -17.08 -7.78
N SER A 104 -31.46 -16.95 -6.48
CA SER A 104 -30.17 -16.54 -5.87
C SER A 104 -28.98 -17.51 -6.08
N GLY A 105 -29.11 -18.48 -6.99
CA GLY A 105 -28.17 -19.60 -7.12
C GLY A 105 -27.14 -19.53 -8.24
N ASN A 106 -27.29 -18.80 -9.36
CA ASN A 106 -26.44 -19.14 -10.52
C ASN A 106 -26.08 -18.12 -11.63
N ASN A 107 -26.31 -16.82 -11.48
CA ASN A 107 -25.86 -15.86 -12.51
C ASN A 107 -24.48 -15.24 -12.18
N LYS A 108 -23.42 -16.05 -12.32
CA LYS A 108 -22.00 -15.66 -12.21
C LYS A 108 -21.36 -15.28 -13.57
N LYS A 109 -22.11 -14.75 -14.53
CA LYS A 109 -21.55 -14.32 -15.82
C LYS A 109 -21.78 -12.81 -15.96
N ASP A 110 -20.67 -12.07 -16.02
CA ASP A 110 -20.53 -10.61 -16.11
C ASP A 110 -20.69 -9.82 -14.80
N GLN A 111 -19.88 -10.14 -13.79
CA GLN A 111 -19.62 -9.16 -12.73
C GLN A 111 -18.84 -7.98 -13.32
N LYS A 112 -19.55 -6.89 -13.65
CA LYS A 112 -18.94 -5.60 -14.01
C LYS A 112 -17.84 -5.26 -13.00
N LEU A 113 -16.69 -4.77 -13.49
CA LEU A 113 -15.54 -4.35 -12.69
C LEU A 113 -15.89 -3.11 -11.86
N VAL A 114 -16.51 -3.38 -10.72
CA VAL A 114 -17.11 -2.39 -9.85
C VAL A 114 -16.63 -2.63 -8.42
N ARG A 115 -16.40 -1.52 -7.72
CA ARG A 115 -16.05 -1.51 -6.30
C ARG A 115 -17.16 -2.11 -5.45
N ASP A 116 -16.77 -2.99 -4.54
CA ASP A 116 -17.63 -3.52 -3.49
C ASP A 116 -17.83 -2.48 -2.37
N GLN A 117 -18.86 -2.68 -1.53
CA GLN A 117 -19.20 -1.73 -0.45
C GLN A 117 -18.02 -1.48 0.51
N PHE A 118 -17.20 -2.52 0.75
CA PHE A 118 -16.08 -2.50 1.67
C PHE A 118 -14.72 -2.25 1.00
N ASN A 119 -14.69 -2.03 -0.31
CA ASN A 119 -13.46 -1.79 -1.09
C ASN A 119 -12.40 -2.89 -0.88
N LEU A 120 -12.84 -4.14 -0.73
CA LEU A 120 -12.01 -5.34 -0.64
C LEU A 120 -11.57 -5.83 -2.02
N ARG A 121 -12.34 -5.52 -3.07
CA ARG A 121 -12.02 -5.84 -4.46
C ARG A 121 -11.29 -4.65 -5.10
N LYS A 122 -10.05 -4.89 -5.52
CA LYS A 122 -9.17 -3.90 -6.16
C LYS A 122 -8.58 -4.48 -7.45
N MET A 123 -8.01 -3.62 -8.28
CA MET A 123 -7.22 -4.03 -9.44
C MET A 123 -5.75 -4.01 -9.05
N ILE A 124 -5.06 -5.13 -9.14
CA ILE A 124 -3.60 -5.17 -9.04
C ILE A 124 -3.05 -4.75 -10.41
N VAL A 125 -2.31 -3.66 -10.42
CA VAL A 125 -1.55 -3.21 -11.59
C VAL A 125 -0.10 -3.63 -11.38
N ALA A 126 0.39 -4.56 -12.20
CA ALA A 126 1.74 -5.08 -12.12
C ALA A 126 2.55 -4.72 -13.37
N VAL A 127 3.81 -4.33 -13.18
CA VAL A 127 4.77 -4.06 -14.26
C VAL A 127 5.95 -5.02 -14.14
N THR A 128 6.25 -5.67 -15.24
CA THR A 128 7.23 -6.76 -15.33
C THR A 128 8.55 -6.29 -15.92
N LEU A 129 9.61 -7.10 -15.75
CA LEU A 129 10.95 -6.81 -16.27
C LEU A 129 10.95 -6.66 -17.80
N SER A 130 10.11 -7.42 -18.52
CA SER A 130 10.03 -7.37 -19.99
C SER A 130 9.34 -6.11 -20.53
N GLY A 131 8.78 -5.25 -19.67
CA GLY A 131 8.02 -4.07 -20.07
C GLY A 131 6.52 -4.33 -20.31
N LYS A 132 6.02 -5.49 -19.87
CA LYS A 132 4.59 -5.84 -19.93
C LYS A 132 3.85 -5.41 -18.66
N LEU A 133 2.68 -4.81 -18.85
CA LEU A 133 1.75 -4.38 -17.80
C LEU A 133 0.56 -5.32 -17.75
N PHE A 134 0.09 -5.59 -16.54
CA PHE A 134 -1.08 -6.42 -16.29
C PHE A 134 -2.05 -5.72 -15.33
N GLY A 135 -3.34 -5.86 -15.60
CA GLY A 135 -4.42 -5.61 -14.64
C GLY A 135 -5.02 -6.94 -14.18
N ILE A 136 -4.87 -7.27 -12.90
CA ILE A 136 -5.35 -8.51 -12.30
C ILE A 136 -6.45 -8.18 -11.28
N ASP A 137 -7.59 -8.84 -11.37
CA ASP A 137 -8.67 -8.66 -10.39
C ASP A 137 -8.32 -9.40 -9.08
N THR A 138 -8.42 -8.73 -7.93
CA THR A 138 -8.11 -9.37 -6.64
C THR A 138 -9.14 -10.42 -6.21
N ALA A 139 -10.37 -10.35 -6.73
CA ALA A 139 -11.42 -11.30 -6.35
C ALA A 139 -11.32 -12.64 -7.09
N SER A 140 -11.07 -12.62 -8.40
CA SER A 140 -10.96 -13.85 -9.20
C SER A 140 -9.52 -14.29 -9.48
N GLY A 141 -8.56 -13.37 -9.46
CA GLY A 141 -7.19 -13.62 -9.92
C GLY A 141 -7.03 -13.62 -11.43
N ASP A 142 -8.10 -13.30 -12.18
CA ASP A 142 -8.06 -13.26 -13.64
C ASP A 142 -7.32 -12.01 -14.16
N ILE A 143 -6.59 -12.18 -15.27
CA ILE A 143 -5.99 -11.08 -16.01
C ILE A 143 -7.09 -10.39 -16.81
N VAL A 144 -7.47 -9.18 -16.39
CA VAL A 144 -8.51 -8.36 -17.04
C VAL A 144 -7.99 -7.73 -18.33
N TRP A 145 -6.76 -7.23 -18.28
CA TRP A 145 -6.11 -6.60 -19.44
C TRP A 145 -4.59 -6.79 -19.35
N LYS A 146 -3.94 -6.76 -20.51
CA LYS A 146 -2.49 -6.78 -20.66
C LYS A 146 -2.06 -5.78 -21.73
N HIS A 147 -0.97 -5.07 -21.49
CA HIS A 147 -0.39 -4.11 -22.43
C HIS A 147 1.13 -4.28 -22.47
N TYR A 148 1.73 -4.29 -23.66
CA TYR A 148 3.17 -4.48 -23.82
C TYR A 148 3.82 -3.18 -24.32
N LEU A 149 4.84 -2.70 -23.60
CA LEU A 149 5.63 -1.54 -24.00
C LEU A 149 7.03 -2.00 -24.42
N HIS A 150 7.25 -2.09 -25.73
CA HIS A 150 8.51 -2.57 -26.31
C HIS A 150 9.73 -1.72 -25.93
N ASN A 151 9.54 -0.40 -25.83
CA ASN A 151 10.59 0.57 -25.53
C ASN A 151 10.87 0.76 -24.03
N LEU A 152 10.09 0.13 -23.14
CA LEU A 152 10.24 0.32 -21.69
C LEU A 152 11.39 -0.52 -21.15
N ALA A 153 12.41 0.14 -20.60
CA ALA A 153 13.50 -0.50 -19.87
C ALA A 153 13.48 -0.05 -18.40
N PRO A 154 13.86 -0.92 -17.45
CA PRO A 154 14.00 -0.54 -16.05
C PRO A 154 15.18 0.43 -15.84
N PHE A 155 15.08 1.27 -14.82
CA PHE A 155 16.24 1.95 -14.26
C PHE A 155 17.16 0.93 -13.61
N ASN A 156 18.47 1.01 -13.88
CA ASN A 156 19.45 0.16 -13.23
C ASN A 156 20.03 0.89 -12.01
N GLU A 157 19.48 0.64 -10.83
CA GLU A 157 20.00 1.17 -9.56
C GLU A 157 20.92 0.12 -8.92
N TYR A 158 22.23 0.22 -9.19
CA TYR A 158 23.27 -0.62 -8.58
C TYR A 158 23.03 -2.13 -8.74
N GLY A 159 22.67 -2.56 -9.95
CA GLY A 159 22.43 -3.97 -10.28
C GLY A 159 21.01 -4.46 -9.98
N ASN A 160 20.14 -3.61 -9.41
CA ASN A 160 18.73 -3.92 -9.22
C ASN A 160 17.87 -3.16 -10.24
N PRO A 161 17.17 -3.85 -11.15
CA PRO A 161 16.25 -3.20 -12.08
C PRO A 161 15.03 -2.64 -11.32
N ARG A 162 14.69 -1.38 -11.58
CA ARG A 162 13.57 -0.69 -10.94
C ARG A 162 12.74 0.06 -11.96
N ILE A 163 11.42 -0.08 -11.86
CA ILE A 163 10.45 0.74 -12.59
C ILE A 163 9.64 1.51 -11.55
N LEU A 164 9.29 2.75 -11.87
CA LEU A 164 8.44 3.57 -11.02
C LEU A 164 7.00 3.53 -11.53
N LEU A 165 6.08 3.15 -10.65
CA LEU A 165 4.64 3.18 -10.88
C LEU A 165 4.04 4.15 -9.86
N PHE A 166 3.24 5.10 -10.35
CA PHE A 166 2.59 6.09 -9.51
C PHE A 166 1.10 6.22 -9.85
N GLU A 167 0.24 6.18 -8.83
CA GLU A 167 -1.17 6.56 -8.94
C GLU A 167 -1.33 8.09 -8.90
N GLN A 168 -1.68 8.69 -10.06
CA GLN A 168 -1.95 10.12 -10.16
C GLN A 168 -3.35 10.51 -9.73
N ARG A 169 -4.35 9.73 -10.13
CA ARG A 169 -5.77 10.00 -9.84
C ARG A 169 -6.50 8.70 -9.58
N THR A 170 -7.18 8.66 -8.44
CA THR A 170 -8.03 7.54 -8.00
C THR A 170 -9.38 7.57 -8.72
N THR A 171 -10.24 6.58 -8.48
CA THR A 171 -11.60 6.51 -9.00
C THR A 171 -12.62 7.39 -8.26
N ALA A 172 -12.18 8.12 -7.22
CA ALA A 172 -13.06 8.92 -6.36
C ALA A 172 -13.63 10.18 -7.02
N HIS A 173 -13.13 10.58 -8.19
CA HIS A 173 -13.53 11.81 -8.87
C HIS A 173 -14.33 11.52 -10.14
N TYR A 174 -15.60 11.12 -10.02
CA TYR A 174 -16.50 11.04 -11.17
C TYR A 174 -16.76 12.45 -11.75
N PRO A 175 -16.80 12.65 -13.08
CA PRO A 175 -16.72 11.69 -14.19
C PRO A 175 -15.31 11.42 -14.73
N LEU A 176 -14.27 11.88 -14.03
CA LEU A 176 -12.89 11.80 -14.51
C LEU A 176 -12.32 10.37 -14.33
N PRO A 177 -11.72 9.75 -15.38
CA PRO A 177 -11.19 8.40 -15.27
C PRO A 177 -9.92 8.33 -14.41
N PRO A 178 -9.63 7.21 -13.74
CA PRO A 178 -8.39 7.05 -12.97
C PRO A 178 -7.16 7.08 -13.88
N ARG A 179 -6.01 7.49 -13.32
CA ARG A 179 -4.76 7.69 -14.06
C ARG A 179 -3.58 7.13 -13.28
N CYS A 180 -2.79 6.27 -13.93
CA CYS A 180 -1.50 5.80 -13.45
C CYS A 180 -0.38 6.18 -14.43
N ILE A 181 0.81 6.36 -13.89
CA ILE A 181 2.03 6.61 -14.66
C ILE A 181 3.01 5.49 -14.41
N VAL A 182 3.56 4.95 -15.48
CA VAL A 182 4.78 4.13 -15.46
C VAL A 182 5.93 4.95 -16.03
N LEU A 183 7.06 4.90 -15.33
CA LEU A 183 8.28 5.60 -15.69
C LEU A 183 9.47 4.64 -15.67
N GLY A 184 10.24 4.65 -16.76
CA GLY A 184 11.47 3.87 -16.95
C GLY A 184 12.44 4.55 -17.91
N ASN A 185 13.54 3.87 -18.23
CA ASN A 185 14.46 4.25 -19.30
C ASN A 185 13.89 3.85 -20.67
N ALA A 186 14.34 4.52 -21.73
CA ALA A 186 14.08 4.08 -23.09
C ALA A 186 15.10 3.00 -23.50
N LYS A 187 14.63 1.88 -24.06
CA LYS A 187 15.48 0.74 -24.48
C LYS A 187 16.47 1.10 -25.61
N ASN A 188 16.08 2.00 -26.50
CA ASN A 188 16.84 2.32 -27.72
C ASN A 188 17.71 3.59 -27.58
N ASP A 189 17.51 4.40 -26.53
CA ASP A 189 18.20 5.67 -26.31
C ASP A 189 18.59 5.81 -24.83
N ASP A 190 19.84 5.52 -24.47
CA ASP A 190 20.37 5.56 -23.09
C ASP A 190 20.26 6.94 -22.39
N GLY A 191 20.07 8.00 -23.17
CA GLY A 191 19.89 9.37 -22.70
C GLY A 191 18.44 9.79 -22.44
N LYS A 192 17.46 8.97 -22.81
CA LYS A 192 16.02 9.32 -22.75
C LYS A 192 15.27 8.43 -21.77
N SER A 193 14.20 8.98 -21.21
CA SER A 193 13.29 8.25 -20.33
C SER A 193 11.94 8.05 -21.01
N LEU A 194 11.23 6.97 -20.68
CA LEU A 194 9.90 6.69 -21.22
C LEU A 194 8.84 6.92 -20.14
N ILE A 195 7.81 7.72 -20.46
CA ILE A 195 6.63 7.93 -19.63
C ILE A 195 5.41 7.34 -20.32
N TYR A 196 4.70 6.46 -19.64
CA TYR A 196 3.43 5.90 -20.11
C TYR A 196 2.30 6.25 -19.14
N VAL A 197 1.26 6.93 -19.62
CA VAL A 197 0.10 7.34 -18.82
C VAL A 197 -1.14 6.58 -19.27
N PHE A 198 -1.72 5.79 -18.41
CA PHE A 198 -2.82 4.88 -18.78
C PHE A 198 -3.91 4.82 -17.74
N ASN A 199 -5.06 4.32 -18.17
CA ASN A 199 -6.16 4.03 -17.27
C ASN A 199 -5.94 2.64 -16.65
N PRO A 200 -5.73 2.54 -15.33
CA PRO A 200 -5.41 1.28 -14.65
C PRO A 200 -6.55 0.25 -14.69
N LEU A 201 -7.78 0.66 -14.97
CA LEU A 201 -8.93 -0.26 -15.05
C LEU A 201 -9.08 -0.92 -16.42
N THR A 202 -8.67 -0.23 -17.48
CA THR A 202 -8.85 -0.71 -18.87
C THR A 202 -7.55 -1.03 -19.59
N GLY A 203 -6.41 -0.58 -19.07
CA GLY A 203 -5.10 -0.71 -19.71
C GLY A 203 -4.91 0.23 -20.91
N LYS A 204 -5.89 1.08 -21.25
CA LYS A 204 -5.80 1.97 -22.41
C LYS A 204 -4.98 3.21 -22.07
N ALA A 205 -4.10 3.58 -22.99
CA ALA A 205 -3.36 4.84 -22.96
C ALA A 205 -4.30 6.05 -23.05
N PHE A 206 -3.90 7.16 -22.41
CA PHE A 206 -4.54 8.44 -22.63
C PHE A 206 -4.04 9.08 -23.93
N LYS A 207 -4.85 9.97 -24.54
CA LYS A 207 -4.45 10.70 -25.76
C LYS A 207 -3.10 11.39 -25.62
N ASP A 208 -2.80 11.86 -24.41
CA ASP A 208 -1.57 12.58 -24.12
C ASP A 208 -0.33 11.67 -24.17
N SER A 209 -0.44 10.37 -23.90
CA SER A 209 0.74 9.49 -23.77
C SER A 209 1.10 8.69 -25.02
N GLU A 210 0.29 8.76 -26.07
CA GLU A 210 0.33 7.83 -27.20
C GLU A 210 0.28 6.34 -26.75
N THR A 211 0.24 5.38 -27.69
CA THR A 211 0.09 3.95 -27.33
C THR A 211 1.36 3.33 -26.76
N ASP A 212 2.52 3.84 -27.17
CA ASP A 212 3.84 3.28 -26.86
C ASP A 212 4.59 4.10 -25.78
N GLY A 213 3.96 5.14 -25.24
CA GLY A 213 4.55 6.07 -24.29
C GLY A 213 5.24 7.26 -24.95
N VAL A 214 5.49 8.29 -24.16
CA VAL A 214 6.18 9.52 -24.59
C VAL A 214 7.63 9.45 -24.15
N LEU A 215 8.53 9.66 -25.11
CA LEU A 215 9.95 9.82 -24.85
C LEU A 215 10.21 11.21 -24.26
N VAL A 216 10.93 11.24 -23.15
CA VAL A 216 11.46 12.44 -22.53
C VAL A 216 12.92 12.56 -22.91
N ASP A 217 13.30 13.70 -23.50
CA ASP A 217 14.64 13.96 -24.01
C ASP A 217 15.75 13.99 -22.93
N HIS A 218 15.37 13.84 -21.66
CA HIS A 218 16.25 13.83 -20.52
C HIS A 218 16.20 12.50 -19.77
N LYS A 219 17.39 12.04 -19.37
CA LYS A 219 17.53 10.96 -18.40
C LYS A 219 17.02 11.43 -17.05
N ILE A 220 16.18 10.64 -16.39
CA ILE A 220 15.64 11.00 -15.08
C ILE A 220 16.56 10.43 -14.00
N LYS A 221 17.04 11.31 -13.12
CA LYS A 221 17.81 10.95 -11.92
C LYS A 221 16.89 10.52 -10.78
N GLN A 222 15.76 11.23 -10.61
CA GLN A 222 14.78 10.94 -9.57
C GLN A 222 13.39 11.42 -9.99
N ALA A 223 12.35 10.72 -9.57
CA ALA A 223 10.97 11.16 -9.71
C ALA A 223 10.20 11.00 -8.41
N MET A 224 9.27 11.91 -8.15
CA MET A 224 8.36 11.84 -7.02
C MET A 224 6.99 12.38 -7.37
N ILE A 225 5.96 11.79 -6.79
CA ILE A 225 4.59 12.28 -6.90
C ILE A 225 4.26 13.21 -5.74
N LEU A 226 3.77 14.41 -6.05
CA LEU A 226 3.35 15.38 -5.05
C LEU A 226 1.93 15.10 -4.58
N THR A 227 1.63 15.58 -3.37
CA THR A 227 0.27 15.58 -2.81
C THR A 227 -0.60 16.69 -3.41
N LEU A 228 0.02 17.68 -4.05
CA LEU A 228 -0.65 18.75 -4.77
C LEU A 228 -1.33 18.19 -6.02
N THR A 229 -2.61 18.55 -6.18
CA THR A 229 -3.44 18.17 -7.32
C THR A 229 -3.66 19.34 -8.25
N ASP A 230 -3.77 19.06 -9.55
CA ASP A 230 -4.23 20.04 -10.53
C ASP A 230 -5.77 20.26 -10.47
N ASN A 231 -6.29 21.12 -11.35
CA ASN A 231 -7.73 21.39 -11.47
C ASN A 231 -8.56 20.14 -11.84
N HIS A 232 -7.91 19.07 -12.30
CA HIS A 232 -8.53 17.80 -12.67
C HIS A 232 -8.24 16.70 -11.64
N PHE A 233 -7.86 17.08 -10.41
CA PHE A 233 -7.54 16.17 -9.31
C PHE A 233 -6.42 15.15 -9.63
N SER A 234 -5.53 15.48 -10.57
CA SER A 234 -4.36 14.66 -10.88
C SER A 234 -3.18 15.16 -10.06
N LYS A 235 -2.56 14.27 -9.30
CA LYS A 235 -1.32 14.57 -8.56
C LYS A 235 -0.18 14.90 -9.51
N ILE A 236 0.62 15.89 -9.14
CA ILE A 236 1.72 16.39 -9.96
C ILE A 236 2.93 15.45 -9.83
N LEU A 237 3.47 15.00 -10.97
CA LEU A 237 4.72 14.26 -11.03
C LEU A 237 5.88 15.24 -11.22
N LEU A 238 6.83 15.26 -10.29
CA LEU A 238 8.09 15.96 -10.42
C LEU A 238 9.19 14.99 -10.85
N MET A 239 9.97 15.39 -11.84
CA MET A 239 11.11 14.64 -12.35
C MET A 239 12.33 15.55 -12.33
N VAL A 240 13.48 14.98 -11.98
CA VAL A 240 14.74 15.69 -11.88
C VAL A 240 15.74 15.03 -12.80
N ASP A 241 16.42 15.80 -13.64
CA ASP A 241 17.50 15.31 -14.49
C ASP A 241 18.86 15.28 -13.74
N PRO A 242 19.92 14.70 -14.33
CA PRO A 242 21.27 14.77 -13.79
C PRO A 242 21.81 16.20 -13.59
N ASN A 243 21.32 17.19 -14.33
CA ASN A 243 21.71 18.59 -14.23
C ASN A 243 20.92 19.36 -13.15
N ASN A 244 20.09 18.68 -12.37
CA ASN A 244 19.20 19.24 -11.35
C ASN A 244 18.14 20.22 -11.89
N GLN A 245 17.79 20.11 -13.18
CA GLN A 245 16.62 20.75 -13.76
C GLN A 245 15.37 19.94 -13.41
N VAL A 246 14.31 20.66 -13.08
CA VAL A 246 13.06 20.05 -12.62
C VAL A 246 12.03 20.15 -13.72
N PHE A 247 11.54 18.99 -14.13
CA PHE A 247 10.53 18.86 -15.17
C PHE A 247 9.22 18.40 -14.54
N SER A 248 8.14 19.09 -14.89
CA SER A 248 6.77 18.66 -14.62
C SER A 248 6.00 18.70 -15.92
N ARG A 249 5.23 17.64 -16.17
CA ARG A 249 4.34 17.59 -17.33
C ARG A 249 3.13 18.51 -17.16
N ASN A 250 2.67 18.67 -15.92
CA ASN A 250 1.54 19.53 -15.56
C ASN A 250 2.06 20.65 -14.65
N VAL A 251 2.48 21.77 -15.24
CA VAL A 251 2.82 22.97 -14.46
C VAL A 251 1.51 23.61 -14.00
N CYS A 252 1.19 23.42 -12.72
CA CYS A 252 0.02 24.03 -12.09
C CYS A 252 0.45 25.31 -11.36
N TYR A 253 -0.45 26.30 -11.27
CA TYR A 253 -0.28 27.49 -10.43
C TYR A 253 0.05 27.15 -8.95
N LEU A 254 -0.40 25.99 -8.46
CA LEU A 254 -0.06 25.52 -7.12
C LEU A 254 1.43 25.17 -6.97
N LEU A 255 2.06 24.68 -8.04
CA LEU A 255 3.49 24.40 -8.02
C LEU A 255 4.28 25.72 -7.98
N THR A 256 3.87 26.74 -8.75
CA THR A 256 4.55 28.04 -8.76
C THR A 256 4.38 28.84 -7.47
N THR A 257 3.36 28.53 -6.65
CA THR A 257 3.17 29.17 -5.34
C THR A 257 3.79 28.38 -4.18
N LYS A 258 3.73 27.05 -4.21
CA LYS A 258 4.19 26.18 -3.11
C LYS A 258 5.56 25.52 -3.32
N TYR A 259 6.28 25.84 -4.39
CA TYR A 259 7.59 25.20 -4.64
C TYR A 259 8.58 25.35 -3.47
N LYS A 260 8.53 26.46 -2.72
CA LYS A 260 9.46 26.72 -1.60
C LYS A 260 9.38 25.71 -0.45
N SER A 261 8.26 24.99 -0.30
CA SER A 261 8.10 23.94 0.72
C SER A 261 8.35 22.54 0.18
N LEU A 262 8.87 22.40 -1.04
CA LEU A 262 9.18 21.12 -1.66
C LEU A 262 10.68 20.87 -1.63
N TYR A 263 11.03 19.72 -1.06
CA TYR A 263 12.40 19.25 -0.93
C TYR A 263 12.56 17.92 -1.64
N LEU A 264 13.76 17.70 -2.17
CA LEU A 264 14.20 16.50 -2.85
C LEU A 264 15.47 16.01 -2.17
N HIS A 265 15.68 14.71 -2.16
CA HIS A 265 16.91 14.13 -1.63
C HIS A 265 17.39 13.01 -2.55
N THR A 266 18.69 12.99 -2.83
CA THR A 266 19.33 11.95 -3.63
C THR A 266 20.45 11.32 -2.83
N VAL A 267 20.60 10.00 -2.93
CA VAL A 267 21.66 9.26 -2.26
C VAL A 267 22.52 8.57 -3.32
N ASN A 268 23.81 8.88 -3.34
CA ASN A 268 24.80 8.14 -4.12
C ASN A 268 25.42 7.04 -3.24
N LYS A 269 25.23 5.77 -3.60
CA LYS A 269 25.75 4.64 -2.83
C LYS A 269 27.27 4.48 -2.99
N ASP A 270 27.81 4.86 -4.15
CA ASP A 270 29.24 4.66 -4.46
C ASP A 270 30.13 5.66 -3.72
N ASP A 271 29.67 6.92 -3.59
CA ASP A 271 30.41 8.00 -2.91
C ASP A 271 30.01 8.18 -1.45
N GLY A 272 28.90 7.56 -1.03
CA GLY A 272 28.29 7.77 0.29
C GLY A 272 27.74 9.18 0.50
N GLN A 273 27.50 9.93 -0.59
CA GLN A 273 27.01 11.30 -0.54
C GLN A 273 25.48 11.37 -0.59
N LEU A 274 24.91 12.11 0.35
CA LEU A 274 23.50 12.44 0.40
C LEU A 274 23.36 13.93 0.13
N ASN A 275 22.59 14.27 -0.91
CA ASN A 275 22.34 15.64 -1.29
C ASN A 275 20.87 15.96 -1.10
N GLY A 276 20.58 17.09 -0.46
CA GLY A 276 19.24 17.64 -0.38
C GLY A 276 19.09 18.88 -1.23
N TYR A 277 18.02 18.95 -1.99
CA TYR A 277 17.71 20.07 -2.86
C TYR A 277 16.38 20.70 -2.44
N ALA A 278 16.28 22.02 -2.43
CA ALA A 278 14.99 22.69 -2.49
C ALA A 278 14.68 23.13 -3.91
N LEU A 279 13.40 23.17 -4.22
CA LEU A 279 12.96 23.83 -5.43
C LEU A 279 13.13 25.35 -5.29
N SER A 280 13.70 25.95 -6.31
CA SER A 280 13.86 27.39 -6.47
C SER A 280 13.53 27.78 -7.91
N THR A 281 13.42 29.07 -8.19
CA THR A 281 13.21 29.59 -9.53
C THR A 281 14.48 30.26 -10.02
N ASP A 282 14.88 29.96 -11.26
CA ASP A 282 15.98 30.64 -11.95
C ASP A 282 15.55 32.03 -12.44
N ALA A 283 16.49 32.85 -12.93
CA ALA A 283 16.24 34.19 -13.49
C ALA A 283 15.27 34.19 -14.69
N ARG A 284 14.99 33.02 -15.28
CA ARG A 284 14.01 32.81 -16.36
C ARG A 284 12.69 32.20 -15.87
N ASP A 285 12.41 32.26 -14.57
CA ASP A 285 11.24 31.66 -13.90
C ASP A 285 11.09 30.14 -14.10
N ARG A 286 12.20 29.45 -14.41
CA ARG A 286 12.22 27.98 -14.50
C ARG A 286 12.48 27.38 -13.13
N ILE A 287 11.75 26.33 -12.79
CA ILE A 287 11.96 25.62 -11.51
C ILE A 287 13.24 24.80 -11.61
N ILE A 288 14.16 25.03 -10.69
CA ILE A 288 15.43 24.32 -10.57
C ILE A 288 15.55 23.72 -9.17
N ALA A 289 16.26 22.61 -9.05
CA ALA A 289 16.58 22.00 -7.76
C ALA A 289 17.93 22.55 -7.27
N LYS A 290 17.90 23.49 -6.33
CA LYS A 290 19.10 24.08 -5.71
C LYS A 290 19.54 23.21 -4.54
N ASN A 291 20.79 22.75 -4.57
CA ASN A 291 21.38 22.01 -3.45
C ASN A 291 21.48 22.91 -2.20
N ILE A 292 20.91 22.46 -1.08
CA ILE A 292 20.96 23.16 0.23
C ILE A 292 21.99 22.51 1.14
N TRP A 293 22.02 21.19 1.19
CA TRP A 293 22.85 20.45 2.13
C TRP A 293 23.45 19.22 1.46
N THR A 294 24.64 18.86 1.93
CA THR A 294 25.35 17.66 1.49
C THR A 294 25.94 16.99 2.72
N THR A 295 25.46 15.79 3.01
CA THR A 295 25.90 14.98 4.14
C THR A 295 26.62 13.76 3.58
N ARG A 296 27.81 13.45 4.10
CA ARG A 296 28.58 12.29 3.66
C ARG A 296 28.59 11.23 4.75
N ILE A 297 28.21 10.01 4.39
CA ILE A 297 28.38 8.84 5.23
C ILE A 297 29.77 8.26 4.95
N PRO A 298 30.59 7.97 5.99
CA PRO A 298 31.91 7.39 5.79
C PRO A 298 31.80 5.96 5.24
N ILE A 299 32.17 5.79 3.98
CA ILE A 299 32.09 4.51 3.24
C ILE A 299 33.47 3.86 2.98
N ASP A 300 34.53 4.34 3.63
CA ASP A 300 35.88 3.79 3.41
C ASP A 300 35.89 2.30 3.79
N ASN A 301 35.44 2.01 5.02
CA ASN A 301 35.34 0.66 5.57
C ASN A 301 33.91 0.07 5.53
N GLN A 302 32.93 0.83 5.04
CA GLN A 302 31.52 0.43 5.02
C GLN A 302 30.90 0.63 3.63
N ALA A 303 29.83 -0.10 3.30
CA ALA A 303 29.07 0.07 2.07
C ALA A 303 27.59 0.26 2.39
N ILE A 304 26.91 1.17 1.69
CA ILE A 304 25.47 1.38 1.85
C ILE A 304 24.73 0.19 1.24
N SER A 305 24.10 -0.64 2.08
CA SER A 305 23.35 -1.82 1.62
C SER A 305 21.89 -1.49 1.32
N LEU A 306 21.23 -0.75 2.21
CA LEU A 306 19.79 -0.48 2.15
C LEU A 306 19.48 1.00 2.37
N ILE A 307 18.49 1.51 1.63
CA ILE A 307 17.89 2.82 1.83
C ILE A 307 16.39 2.61 1.90
N PHE A 308 15.77 3.07 2.98
CA PHE A 308 14.33 2.96 3.18
C PHE A 308 13.74 4.34 3.51
N ALA A 309 12.78 4.77 2.70
CA ALA A 309 12.02 6.00 2.93
C ALA A 309 10.56 5.66 3.25
N LYS A 310 9.92 6.50 4.07
CA LYS A 310 8.50 6.35 4.38
C LYS A 310 7.63 6.60 3.15
N LEU A 311 6.43 6.04 3.18
CA LEU A 311 5.39 6.36 2.20
C LEU A 311 4.97 7.83 2.35
N PRO A 312 4.83 8.57 1.24
CA PRO A 312 4.23 9.91 1.28
C PRO A 312 2.82 9.84 1.90
N ASN A 313 2.57 10.66 2.91
CA ASN A 313 1.30 10.71 3.67
C ASN A 313 0.92 9.41 4.40
N GLU A 314 1.88 8.74 5.05
CA GLU A 314 1.53 7.67 6.00
C GLU A 314 0.59 8.21 7.11
N PRO A 315 -0.62 7.66 7.29
CA PRO A 315 -1.51 8.07 8.36
C PRO A 315 -0.99 7.61 9.72
N VAL A 316 -1.08 8.50 10.71
CA VAL A 316 -0.74 8.21 12.12
C VAL A 316 -1.93 8.64 12.97
N HIS A 317 -2.69 7.67 13.49
CA HIS A 317 -3.89 7.96 14.27
C HIS A 317 -3.57 8.60 15.62
N SER A 318 -2.72 7.94 16.41
CA SER A 318 -2.31 8.45 17.73
C SER A 318 -0.91 9.04 17.70
N GLN A 319 -0.81 10.31 18.11
CA GLN A 319 0.44 11.07 18.19
C GLN A 319 1.24 10.80 19.48
N GLY A 320 0.62 10.14 20.46
CA GLY A 320 1.26 9.82 21.74
C GLY A 320 0.84 8.44 22.24
N ARG A 321 1.63 7.91 23.15
CA ARG A 321 1.35 6.68 23.89
C ARG A 321 1.08 7.04 25.33
N VAL A 322 -0.02 6.53 25.89
CA VAL A 322 -0.36 6.73 27.30
C VAL A 322 0.46 5.75 28.13
N LEU A 323 1.14 6.25 29.15
CA LEU A 323 1.92 5.46 30.10
C LEU A 323 1.05 5.02 31.28
N GLY A 324 1.48 4.03 32.06
CA GLY A 324 0.74 3.57 33.25
C GLY A 324 0.42 4.69 34.26
N ASN A 325 1.32 5.66 34.41
CA ASN A 325 1.10 6.84 35.25
C ASN A 325 0.17 7.92 34.64
N ARG A 326 -0.57 7.60 33.56
CA ARG A 326 -1.45 8.50 32.78
C ARG A 326 -0.76 9.68 32.09
N SER A 327 0.57 9.74 32.12
CA SER A 327 1.31 10.70 31.31
C SER A 327 1.33 10.24 29.84
N VAL A 328 1.57 11.17 28.93
CA VAL A 328 1.64 10.89 27.50
C VAL A 328 3.08 11.00 27.04
N LEU A 329 3.56 9.96 26.36
CA LEU A 329 4.83 9.96 25.66
C LEU A 329 4.59 10.21 24.17
N TYR A 330 5.04 11.36 23.68
CA TYR A 330 4.80 11.78 22.30
C TYR A 330 5.78 11.13 21.32
N LYS A 331 5.23 10.59 20.24
CA LYS A 331 5.97 9.90 19.19
C LYS A 331 6.69 10.91 18.32
N TYR A 332 7.93 10.62 17.95
CA TYR A 332 8.66 11.40 16.93
C TYR A 332 8.27 10.91 15.53
N ALA A 333 7.19 11.48 14.99
CA ALA A 333 6.59 11.07 13.73
C ALA A 333 7.03 11.95 12.55
N ASN A 334 8.33 12.00 12.26
CA ASN A 334 8.86 12.77 11.13
C ASN A 334 8.51 12.12 9.77
N PRO A 335 7.72 12.76 8.89
CA PRO A 335 7.35 12.21 7.59
C PRO A 335 8.52 12.17 6.59
N ASN A 336 9.53 13.01 6.80
CA ASN A 336 10.69 13.17 5.91
C ASN A 336 11.88 12.31 6.33
N LEU A 337 11.68 11.36 7.25
CA LEU A 337 12.75 10.53 7.79
C LEU A 337 13.15 9.42 6.80
N ILE A 338 14.45 9.28 6.60
CA ILE A 338 15.06 8.26 5.74
C ILE A 338 15.97 7.40 6.62
N ALA A 339 15.83 6.08 6.52
CA ALA A 339 16.73 5.13 7.16
C ALA A 339 17.74 4.62 6.14
N ILE A 340 19.02 4.73 6.47
CA ILE A 340 20.14 4.26 5.65
C ILE A 340 20.92 3.25 6.45
N THR A 341 21.19 2.10 5.87
CA THR A 341 21.95 1.02 6.49
C THR A 341 23.27 0.86 5.77
N THR A 342 24.35 0.79 6.54
CA THR A 342 25.69 0.48 6.07
C THR A 342 26.18 -0.84 6.66
N GLU A 343 26.95 -1.57 5.86
CA GLU A 343 27.58 -2.84 6.24
C GLU A 343 29.09 -2.72 6.11
N SER A 344 29.83 -3.20 7.11
CA SER A 344 31.30 -3.25 7.06
C SER A 344 31.77 -4.11 5.90
N LYS A 345 32.77 -3.62 5.15
CA LYS A 345 33.49 -4.39 4.13
C LYS A 345 34.43 -5.41 4.78
N ASP A 346 34.90 -5.12 6.00
CA ASP A 346 35.76 -6.02 6.77
C ASP A 346 34.95 -7.22 7.29
N LYS A 347 35.40 -8.41 6.92
CA LYS A 347 34.75 -9.68 7.29
C LYS A 347 35.11 -10.12 8.70
N ASP A 348 36.25 -9.68 9.25
CA ASP A 348 36.72 -10.14 10.56
C ASP A 348 35.99 -9.43 11.70
N LYS A 349 35.64 -8.16 11.50
CA LYS A 349 34.82 -7.36 12.43
C LYS A 349 33.61 -6.79 11.68
N PRO A 350 32.60 -7.63 11.41
CA PRO A 350 31.42 -7.19 10.68
C PRO A 350 30.58 -6.29 11.61
N ILE A 351 30.24 -5.11 11.10
CA ILE A 351 29.45 -4.09 11.79
C ILE A 351 28.33 -3.69 10.84
N VAL A 352 27.10 -3.62 11.36
CA VAL A 352 25.95 -3.02 10.69
C VAL A 352 25.65 -1.72 11.38
N GLU A 353 25.53 -0.63 10.62
CA GLU A 353 25.22 0.69 11.17
C GLU A 353 23.99 1.28 10.48
N ILE A 354 23.18 1.98 11.26
CA ILE A 354 21.90 2.55 10.82
C ILE A 354 21.94 4.05 11.10
N PHE A 355 21.77 4.82 10.05
CA PHE A 355 21.66 6.27 10.07
C PHE A 355 20.22 6.67 9.80
N LEU A 356 19.64 7.45 10.68
CA LEU A 356 18.36 8.11 10.47
C LEU A 356 18.64 9.55 10.08
N VAL A 357 18.29 9.91 8.86
CA VAL A 357 18.58 11.23 8.28
C VAL A 357 17.26 11.92 7.96
N ASP A 358 17.16 13.20 8.31
CA ASP A 358 16.05 14.03 7.87
C ASP A 358 16.29 14.47 6.41
N GLY A 359 15.38 14.11 5.50
CA GLY A 359 15.46 14.43 4.09
C GLY A 359 15.31 15.93 3.74
N VAL A 360 14.87 16.77 4.69
CA VAL A 360 14.73 18.22 4.50
C VAL A 360 15.99 18.96 4.94
N THR A 361 16.51 18.66 6.14
CA THR A 361 17.64 19.39 6.73
C THR A 361 19.00 18.71 6.50
N GLY A 362 19.02 17.41 6.21
CA GLY A 362 20.25 16.62 6.10
C GLY A 362 20.88 16.23 7.43
N ALA A 363 20.22 16.58 8.54
CA ALA A 363 20.70 16.24 9.87
C ALA A 363 20.58 14.74 10.14
N ILE A 364 21.63 14.14 10.71
CA ILE A 364 21.58 12.79 11.25
C ILE A 364 20.84 12.87 12.59
N VAL A 365 19.58 12.45 12.58
CA VAL A 365 18.68 12.48 13.73
C VAL A 365 19.10 11.47 14.78
N PHE A 366 19.50 10.26 14.34
CA PHE A 366 19.96 9.20 15.21
C PHE A 366 20.90 8.27 14.45
N GLN A 367 21.88 7.72 15.15
CA GLN A 367 22.85 6.77 14.61
C GLN A 367 23.06 5.65 15.63
N THR A 368 23.05 4.41 15.17
CA THR A 368 23.37 3.25 16.00
C THR A 368 24.13 2.22 15.20
N TYR A 369 24.99 1.46 15.87
CA TYR A 369 25.79 0.42 15.25
C TYR A 369 25.69 -0.87 16.06
N GLN A 370 25.59 -1.99 15.35
CA GLN A 370 25.57 -3.32 15.91
C GLN A 370 26.90 -4.02 15.62
N LYS A 371 27.62 -4.36 16.68
CA LYS A 371 28.89 -5.11 16.58
C LYS A 371 28.61 -6.57 16.26
N ASN A 372 29.49 -7.20 15.49
CA ASN A 372 29.38 -8.61 15.08
C ASN A 372 28.07 -8.89 14.34
N ALA A 373 27.61 -7.95 13.53
CA ALA A 373 26.39 -8.07 12.75
C ALA A 373 26.74 -8.08 11.27
N ARG A 374 26.08 -8.95 10.50
CA ARG A 374 26.26 -9.11 9.06
C ARG A 374 24.90 -9.10 8.35
N GLY A 375 24.88 -8.58 7.12
CA GLY A 375 23.72 -8.66 6.25
C GLY A 375 23.45 -10.07 5.68
N PRO A 376 22.36 -10.23 4.90
CA PRO A 376 21.54 -9.15 4.33
C PRO A 376 20.64 -8.49 5.37
N VAL A 377 20.76 -7.17 5.53
CA VAL A 377 19.90 -6.42 6.45
C VAL A 377 18.55 -6.16 5.80
N LYS A 378 17.47 -6.44 6.53
CA LYS A 378 16.10 -6.06 6.15
C LYS A 378 15.59 -5.05 7.17
N LEU A 379 14.99 -3.97 6.71
CA LEU A 379 14.54 -2.88 7.58
C LEU A 379 13.15 -2.42 7.15
N VAL A 380 12.30 -2.13 8.12
CA VAL A 380 11.05 -1.41 7.92
C VAL A 380 10.99 -0.21 8.86
N LEU A 381 10.68 0.94 8.28
CA LEU A 381 10.44 2.19 8.99
C LEU A 381 8.95 2.55 8.85
N CYS A 382 8.27 2.71 9.98
CA CYS A 382 6.83 2.96 10.04
C CYS A 382 6.51 3.89 11.21
N GLU A 383 5.73 4.94 10.99
CA GLU A 383 5.40 5.97 11.98
C GLU A 383 6.61 6.61 12.69
N HIS A 384 7.03 6.05 13.83
CA HIS A 384 8.08 6.53 14.72
C HIS A 384 9.06 5.40 15.11
N TRP A 385 8.89 4.21 14.55
CA TRP A 385 9.63 3.02 14.92
C TRP A 385 10.27 2.36 13.72
N ILE A 386 11.36 1.65 14.00
CA ILE A 386 12.15 0.92 13.02
C ILE A 386 12.32 -0.48 13.55
N VAL A 387 12.10 -1.46 12.68
CA VAL A 387 12.49 -2.85 12.95
C VAL A 387 13.46 -3.27 11.87
N PHE A 388 14.58 -3.85 12.28
CA PHE A 388 15.56 -4.38 11.36
C PHE A 388 16.07 -5.75 11.78
N HIS A 389 16.34 -6.58 10.79
CA HIS A 389 16.79 -7.96 10.91
C HIS A 389 18.25 -8.07 10.42
N TYR A 390 19.08 -8.81 11.14
CA TYR A 390 20.48 -9.06 10.80
C TYR A 390 20.97 -10.40 11.35
N TRP A 391 22.12 -10.86 10.86
CA TRP A 391 22.79 -12.06 11.36
C TRP A 391 23.87 -11.69 12.38
N ASN A 392 23.79 -12.24 13.60
CA ASN A 392 24.80 -12.05 14.62
C ASN A 392 25.91 -13.11 14.48
N THR A 393 27.13 -12.70 14.12
CA THR A 393 28.26 -13.60 13.88
C THR A 393 28.87 -14.17 15.16
N LYS A 394 28.74 -13.46 16.29
CA LYS A 394 29.24 -13.92 17.60
C LYS A 394 28.41 -15.09 18.12
N TYR A 395 27.09 -14.98 18.06
CA TYR A 395 26.16 -16.00 18.57
C TYR A 395 25.63 -16.94 17.49
N ARG A 396 25.95 -16.70 16.21
CA ARG A 396 25.55 -17.50 15.05
C ARG A 396 24.03 -17.71 14.98
N ARG A 397 23.29 -16.61 15.10
CA ARG A 397 21.82 -16.59 15.07
C ARG A 397 21.29 -15.33 14.43
N TYR A 398 20.05 -15.39 13.95
CA TYR A 398 19.35 -14.21 13.46
C TYR A 398 18.78 -13.39 14.63
N GLU A 399 18.89 -12.07 14.52
CA GLU A 399 18.37 -11.15 15.52
C GLU A 399 17.52 -10.07 14.83
N MET A 400 16.43 -9.69 15.48
CA MET A 400 15.59 -8.56 15.13
C MET A 400 15.73 -7.50 16.20
N ALA A 401 16.08 -6.28 15.82
CA ALA A 401 16.14 -5.15 16.73
C ALA A 401 15.04 -4.14 16.39
N VAL A 402 14.46 -3.56 17.43
CA VAL A 402 13.46 -2.50 17.34
C VAL A 402 14.01 -1.23 17.95
N ILE A 403 13.76 -0.11 17.28
CA ILE A 403 14.07 1.24 17.75
C ILE A 403 12.77 2.04 17.72
N GLU A 404 12.41 2.70 18.82
CA GLU A 404 11.29 3.63 18.90
C GLU A 404 11.81 5.04 19.24
N LEU A 405 11.29 6.03 18.52
CA LEU A 405 11.70 7.43 18.59
C LEU A 405 10.61 8.27 19.25
N PHE A 406 10.98 9.05 20.26
CA PHE A 406 10.05 9.88 21.04
C PHE A 406 10.56 11.32 21.20
N GLU A 407 9.62 12.27 21.16
CA GLU A 407 9.83 13.68 21.51
C GLU A 407 9.86 13.90 23.03
N GLY A 408 9.37 12.93 23.81
CA GLY A 408 9.27 13.02 25.27
C GLY A 408 7.85 13.34 25.73
N GLN A 409 7.70 13.90 26.94
CA GLN A 409 6.39 14.17 27.56
C GLN A 409 5.77 15.51 27.16
N LYS A 410 6.54 16.42 26.57
CA LYS A 410 6.07 17.73 26.10
C LYS A 410 6.32 17.83 24.61
N LYS A 411 5.29 18.22 23.85
CA LYS A 411 5.45 18.59 22.44
C LYS A 411 6.04 19.99 22.32
N LEU A 412 6.94 20.18 21.36
CA LEU A 412 7.42 21.52 20.98
C LEU A 412 6.35 22.30 20.21
N ASN A 413 5.60 21.62 19.34
CA ASN A 413 4.49 22.20 18.59
C ASN A 413 3.35 21.17 18.48
N GLU A 414 2.13 21.59 18.77
CA GLU A 414 0.96 20.70 18.74
C GLU A 414 0.29 20.62 17.37
N THR A 415 0.42 21.66 16.55
CA THR A 415 -0.38 21.82 15.32
C THR A 415 0.36 21.41 14.05
N ILE A 416 1.65 21.71 13.96
CA ILE A 416 2.43 21.54 12.73
C ILE A 416 3.76 20.86 13.05
N PHE A 417 4.06 19.81 12.28
CA PHE A 417 5.41 19.23 12.24
C PHE A 417 6.29 20.02 11.28
N SER A 418 7.48 20.42 11.72
CA SER A 418 8.49 21.04 10.88
C SER A 418 9.86 20.43 11.18
N SER A 419 10.50 19.89 10.14
CA SER A 419 11.85 19.32 10.19
C SER A 419 12.92 20.29 10.74
N PHE A 420 12.68 21.60 10.68
CA PHE A 420 13.62 22.62 11.18
C PHE A 420 13.54 22.88 12.69
N ILE A 421 12.43 22.47 13.34
CA ILE A 421 12.14 22.81 14.74
C ILE A 421 12.12 21.55 15.60
N THR A 422 11.55 20.45 15.08
CA THR A 422 11.32 19.25 15.87
C THR A 422 12.63 18.52 16.17
N GLN A 423 12.88 18.27 17.46
CA GLN A 423 14.06 17.55 17.94
C GLN A 423 13.67 16.18 18.53
N LEU A 424 14.53 15.19 18.28
CA LEU A 424 14.45 13.88 18.92
C LEU A 424 15.05 13.94 20.33
N ASN A 425 14.30 13.46 21.33
CA ASN A 425 14.71 13.54 22.73
C ASN A 425 14.99 12.18 23.36
N THR A 426 14.12 11.19 23.12
CA THR A 426 14.24 9.87 23.74
C THR A 426 14.18 8.78 22.69
N VAL A 427 15.15 7.87 22.76
CA VAL A 427 15.22 6.68 21.90
C VAL A 427 15.23 5.46 22.78
N SER A 428 14.37 4.49 22.48
CA SER A 428 14.35 3.19 23.13
C SER A 428 14.72 2.13 22.10
N MET A 429 15.65 1.24 22.45
CA MET A 429 16.12 0.18 21.57
C MET A 429 16.19 -1.14 22.32
N GLN A 430 15.75 -2.21 21.67
CA GLN A 430 15.83 -3.58 22.21
C GLN A 430 16.06 -4.56 21.07
N SER A 431 16.76 -5.65 21.37
CA SER A 431 17.01 -6.75 20.43
C SER A 431 16.31 -8.04 20.87
N TYR A 432 15.95 -8.83 19.88
CA TYR A 432 15.25 -10.10 20.00
C TYR A 432 15.91 -11.13 19.10
N VAL A 433 15.82 -12.40 19.46
CA VAL A 433 16.27 -13.54 18.67
C VAL A 433 15.12 -13.98 17.78
N PHE A 434 15.42 -14.15 16.49
CA PHE A 434 14.49 -14.68 15.52
C PHE A 434 15.06 -16.00 14.95
N PRO A 435 14.27 -17.07 14.79
CA PRO A 435 14.81 -18.39 14.45
C PRO A 435 15.19 -18.57 12.97
N PHE A 436 14.68 -17.73 12.06
CA PHE A 436 14.82 -17.92 10.61
C PHE A 436 15.45 -16.71 9.92
N ASP A 437 15.91 -16.90 8.69
CA ASP A 437 16.28 -15.78 7.82
C ASP A 437 15.03 -15.06 7.28
N VAL A 438 15.21 -13.83 6.80
CA VAL A 438 14.14 -12.98 6.29
C VAL A 438 14.47 -12.46 4.90
N ILE A 439 13.65 -12.81 3.91
CA ILE A 439 13.82 -12.31 2.55
C ILE A 439 13.30 -10.88 2.42
N THR A 440 12.11 -10.62 2.96
CA THR A 440 11.41 -9.35 2.81
C THR A 440 10.54 -9.07 4.03
N MET A 441 10.38 -7.79 4.35
CA MET A 441 9.57 -7.33 5.46
C MET A 441 8.72 -6.15 5.01
N THR A 442 7.47 -6.13 5.45
CA THR A 442 6.58 -4.99 5.27
C THR A 442 5.62 -4.90 6.45
N VAL A 443 4.79 -3.86 6.49
CA VAL A 443 3.85 -3.61 7.59
C VAL A 443 2.44 -3.49 7.03
N THR A 444 1.46 -4.01 7.77
CA THR A 444 0.05 -3.88 7.40
C THR A 444 -0.40 -2.42 7.38
N ARG A 445 -1.23 -2.07 6.40
CA ARG A 445 -1.71 -0.70 6.18
C ARG A 445 -3.22 -0.64 6.11
N THR A 446 -3.80 0.37 6.75
CA THR A 446 -5.23 0.70 6.76
C THR A 446 -5.42 2.20 6.52
N GLU A 447 -6.63 2.65 6.20
CA GLU A 447 -6.87 4.03 5.78
C GLU A 447 -6.56 5.04 6.90
N LYS A 448 -6.91 4.71 8.15
CA LYS A 448 -6.74 5.61 9.30
C LYS A 448 -5.61 5.21 10.24
N ALA A 449 -5.00 4.04 10.06
CA ALA A 449 -3.99 3.48 10.95
C ALA A 449 -4.43 3.43 12.44
N ILE A 450 -5.68 3.04 12.67
CA ILE A 450 -6.26 2.80 14.00
C ILE A 450 -5.98 1.37 14.46
N THR A 451 -6.13 0.39 13.58
CA THR A 451 -5.86 -1.02 13.90
C THR A 451 -4.38 -1.22 14.28
N HIS A 452 -4.10 -2.23 15.09
CA HIS A 452 -2.72 -2.61 15.38
C HIS A 452 -1.96 -2.93 14.10
N LYS A 453 -0.66 -2.61 14.09
CA LYS A 453 0.22 -2.91 12.96
C LYS A 453 0.89 -4.27 13.17
N ASP A 454 0.74 -5.13 12.18
CA ASP A 454 1.50 -6.38 12.08
C ASP A 454 2.64 -6.19 11.09
N ILE A 455 3.76 -6.83 11.39
CA ILE A 455 4.92 -6.92 10.50
C ILE A 455 4.79 -8.23 9.73
N LEU A 456 4.64 -8.13 8.42
CA LEU A 456 4.60 -9.27 7.51
C LEU A 456 6.03 -9.64 7.13
N ILE A 457 6.44 -10.84 7.50
CA ILE A 457 7.79 -11.37 7.31
C ILE A 457 7.74 -12.49 6.28
N GLY A 458 8.43 -12.31 5.16
CA GLY A 458 8.61 -13.32 4.14
C GLY A 458 9.81 -14.21 4.44
N LEU A 459 9.58 -15.50 4.66
CA LEU A 459 10.58 -16.50 4.98
C LEU A 459 11.16 -17.15 3.72
N PRO A 460 12.39 -17.71 3.78
CA PRO A 460 13.01 -18.43 2.66
C PRO A 460 12.22 -19.64 2.18
N GLY A 461 11.44 -20.29 3.06
CA GLY A 461 10.55 -21.38 2.69
C GLY A 461 9.30 -20.97 1.90
N GLY A 462 9.12 -19.67 1.62
CA GLY A 462 7.93 -19.16 0.93
C GLY A 462 6.71 -18.94 1.84
N GLU A 463 6.88 -19.12 3.14
CA GLU A 463 5.89 -18.80 4.17
C GLU A 463 5.87 -17.29 4.47
N ILE A 464 4.70 -16.75 4.76
CA ILE A 464 4.54 -15.37 5.21
C ILE A 464 4.00 -15.36 6.64
N LEU A 465 4.82 -14.89 7.58
CA LEU A 465 4.46 -14.77 8.99
C LEU A 465 3.88 -13.37 9.28
N SER A 466 2.72 -13.31 9.93
CA SER A 466 2.20 -12.07 10.54
C SER A 466 2.66 -11.96 11.98
N LEU A 467 3.58 -11.04 12.26
CA LEU A 467 4.11 -10.81 13.60
C LEU A 467 3.55 -9.50 14.19
N PRO A 468 2.75 -9.55 15.27
CA PRO A 468 2.24 -8.33 15.90
C PRO A 468 3.36 -7.44 16.42
N LYS A 469 3.32 -6.13 16.10
CA LYS A 469 4.33 -5.16 16.56
C LYS A 469 4.42 -5.07 18.09
N VAL A 470 3.36 -5.42 18.81
CA VAL A 470 3.33 -5.44 20.29
C VAL A 470 4.38 -6.39 20.88
N LEU A 471 4.73 -7.48 20.17
CA LEU A 471 5.80 -8.39 20.61
C LEU A 471 7.19 -7.75 20.46
N LEU A 472 7.35 -6.84 19.50
CA LEU A 472 8.58 -6.10 19.22
C LEU A 472 8.51 -4.69 19.84
N ASP A 473 8.43 -4.60 21.16
CA ASP A 473 8.39 -3.33 21.88
C ASP A 473 9.69 -3.15 22.70
N PRO A 474 10.46 -2.06 22.55
CA PRO A 474 11.69 -1.88 23.29
C PRO A 474 11.51 -1.65 24.79
N ARG A 475 10.28 -1.34 25.24
CA ARG A 475 9.97 -1.04 26.63
C ARG A 475 9.54 -2.25 27.44
N ARG A 476 9.56 -3.45 26.85
CA ARG A 476 9.27 -4.71 27.57
C ARG A 476 10.28 -4.90 28.71
N PRO A 477 9.86 -4.91 29.99
CA PRO A 477 10.79 -5.03 31.10
C PRO A 477 11.13 -6.50 31.37
N PHE A 478 12.29 -6.76 31.97
CA PHE A 478 12.66 -8.11 32.44
C PHE A 478 11.75 -8.60 33.57
N VAL A 479 11.26 -7.69 34.42
CA VAL A 479 10.33 -7.98 35.52
C VAL A 479 9.21 -6.94 35.48
N LEU A 480 7.95 -7.39 35.47
CA LEU A 480 6.79 -6.52 35.34
C LEU A 480 6.49 -5.76 36.65
N SER A 481 6.57 -4.44 36.61
CA SER A 481 6.09 -3.55 37.68
C SER A 481 4.57 -3.35 37.61
N ALA A 482 3.98 -2.71 38.64
CA ALA A 482 2.55 -2.36 38.63
C ALA A 482 2.18 -1.38 37.50
N SER A 483 3.04 -0.38 37.25
CA SER A 483 2.84 0.59 36.15
C SER A 483 2.92 -0.09 34.77
N ASP A 484 3.82 -1.07 34.61
CA ASP A 484 3.96 -1.79 33.34
C ASP A 484 2.72 -2.65 33.04
N ARG A 485 2.12 -3.24 34.08
CA ARG A 485 0.86 -3.99 33.97
C ARG A 485 -0.32 -3.09 33.63
N GLU A 486 -0.36 -1.88 34.18
CA GLU A 486 -1.38 -0.88 33.86
C GLU A 486 -1.26 -0.39 32.40
N GLU A 487 -0.03 -0.29 31.86
CA GLU A 487 0.21 -0.03 30.42
C GLU A 487 -0.07 -1.26 29.53
N GLY A 488 -0.21 -2.45 30.10
CA GLY A 488 -0.42 -3.69 29.35
C GLY A 488 0.85 -4.24 28.69
N LEU A 489 2.04 -3.92 29.23
CA LEU A 489 3.31 -4.42 28.71
C LEU A 489 3.50 -5.90 29.00
N ILE A 490 4.12 -6.59 28.04
CA ILE A 490 4.47 -8.00 28.14
C ILE A 490 5.93 -8.10 28.63
N GLN A 491 6.21 -9.00 29.58
CA GLN A 491 7.57 -9.26 30.05
C GLN A 491 8.51 -9.58 28.89
N TYR A 492 9.73 -9.04 28.90
CA TYR A 492 10.72 -9.32 27.87
C TYR A 492 11.12 -10.80 27.86
N VAL A 493 10.97 -11.41 26.69
CA VAL A 493 11.50 -12.73 26.37
C VAL A 493 12.33 -12.53 25.10
N PRO A 494 13.63 -12.89 25.12
CA PRO A 494 14.52 -12.62 24.00
C PRO A 494 14.10 -13.40 22.74
N GLU A 495 13.58 -14.60 22.89
CA GLU A 495 13.14 -15.43 21.77
C GLU A 495 11.73 -15.02 21.31
N LEU A 496 11.60 -14.69 20.02
CA LEU A 496 10.30 -14.39 19.44
C LEU A 496 9.53 -15.70 19.17
N PRO A 497 8.25 -15.77 19.56
CA PRO A 497 7.45 -16.94 19.27
C PRO A 497 7.21 -17.05 17.76
N PHE A 498 7.22 -18.29 17.26
CA PHE A 498 6.84 -18.62 15.89
C PHE A 498 5.55 -19.45 15.89
N PRO A 499 4.38 -18.82 16.10
CA PRO A 499 3.11 -19.52 16.01
C PRO A 499 2.79 -19.82 14.53
N THR A 500 2.71 -21.10 14.18
CA THR A 500 2.32 -21.54 12.82
C THR A 500 0.93 -21.06 12.41
N ALA A 501 0.05 -20.79 13.39
CA ALA A 501 -1.27 -20.18 13.17
C ALA A 501 -1.19 -18.75 12.57
N ASN A 502 -0.07 -18.05 12.72
CA ASN A 502 0.12 -16.71 12.15
C ASN A 502 0.72 -16.74 10.73
N VAL A 503 0.96 -17.93 10.16
CA VAL A 503 1.41 -18.07 8.78
C VAL A 503 0.21 -17.87 7.85
N ILE A 504 0.15 -16.71 7.19
CA ILE A 504 -1.06 -16.24 6.48
C ILE A 504 -1.35 -17.00 5.18
N ASN A 505 -0.34 -17.67 4.63
CA ASN A 505 -0.46 -18.43 3.40
C ASN A 505 -0.68 -19.94 3.62
N TYR A 506 -0.82 -20.40 4.87
CA TYR A 506 -1.10 -21.79 5.22
C TYR A 506 -0.20 -22.79 4.46
N ASN A 507 -0.75 -23.50 3.47
CA ASN A 507 -0.06 -24.49 2.64
C ASN A 507 0.35 -23.97 1.24
N GLN A 508 0.11 -22.69 0.94
CA GLN A 508 0.40 -22.05 -0.34
C GLN A 508 1.75 -21.32 -0.28
N THR A 509 2.84 -22.08 -0.24
CA THR A 509 4.21 -21.52 -0.21
C THR A 509 4.54 -20.80 -1.52
N ILE A 510 5.15 -19.62 -1.41
CA ILE A 510 5.51 -18.79 -2.57
C ILE A 510 6.98 -19.00 -2.89
N ASN A 511 7.28 -19.62 -4.03
CA ASN A 511 8.66 -19.81 -4.43
C ASN A 511 9.29 -18.48 -4.87
N GLY A 512 10.55 -18.28 -4.48
CA GLY A 512 11.32 -17.09 -4.87
C GLY A 512 10.66 -15.77 -4.46
N LEU A 513 10.02 -15.73 -3.28
CA LEU A 513 9.38 -14.53 -2.74
C LEU A 513 10.36 -13.34 -2.77
N ARG A 514 9.99 -12.24 -3.43
CA ARG A 514 10.84 -11.04 -3.53
C ARG A 514 10.30 -9.88 -2.71
N LYS A 515 8.99 -9.62 -2.80
CA LYS A 515 8.37 -8.47 -2.13
C LYS A 515 6.94 -8.74 -1.73
N ILE A 516 6.54 -8.11 -0.63
CA ILE A 516 5.16 -8.08 -0.14
C ILE A 516 4.69 -6.62 -0.22
N VAL A 517 3.52 -6.41 -0.84
CA VAL A 517 2.87 -5.13 -0.99
C VAL A 517 1.56 -5.16 -0.20
N THR A 518 1.34 -4.12 0.60
CA THR A 518 0.14 -3.96 1.42
C THR A 518 -0.64 -2.73 0.99
N ALA A 519 -1.95 -2.87 0.87
CA ALA A 519 -2.86 -1.76 0.60
C ALA A 519 -3.98 -1.71 1.63
N PRO A 520 -4.49 -0.51 1.97
CA PRO A 520 -5.66 -0.38 2.82
C PRO A 520 -6.91 -0.93 2.11
N ALA A 521 -7.79 -1.59 2.87
CA ALA A 521 -9.17 -1.82 2.45
C ALA A 521 -10.06 -0.65 2.90
N GLY A 522 -11.32 -0.62 2.49
CA GLY A 522 -12.30 0.35 3.00
C GLY A 522 -12.75 0.06 4.44
N LEU A 523 -12.43 -1.14 4.95
CA LEU A 523 -12.57 -1.52 6.35
C LEU A 523 -11.27 -1.22 7.10
N GLU A 524 -11.38 -0.60 8.26
CA GLU A 524 -10.23 -0.25 9.08
C GLU A 524 -9.63 -1.47 9.80
N SER A 525 -10.40 -2.55 9.94
CA SER A 525 -9.89 -3.81 10.50
C SER A 525 -9.03 -4.61 9.52
N THR A 526 -9.12 -4.34 8.22
CA THR A 526 -8.62 -5.22 7.15
C THR A 526 -7.53 -4.56 6.32
N SER A 527 -6.44 -5.29 6.07
CA SER A 527 -5.37 -4.92 5.15
C SER A 527 -5.27 -5.94 4.02
N LEU A 528 -5.11 -5.46 2.79
CA LEU A 528 -4.93 -6.31 1.61
C LEU A 528 -3.44 -6.59 1.43
N VAL A 529 -3.08 -7.86 1.25
CA VAL A 529 -1.70 -8.32 1.13
C VAL A 529 -1.52 -9.00 -0.21
N PHE A 530 -0.59 -8.48 -1.00
CA PHE A 530 -0.16 -9.06 -2.27
C PHE A 530 1.32 -9.38 -2.19
N ALA A 531 1.67 -10.66 -2.27
CA ALA A 531 3.04 -11.14 -2.25
C ALA A 531 3.40 -11.69 -3.63
N TYR A 532 4.56 -11.32 -4.14
CA TYR A 532 5.03 -11.79 -5.44
C TYR A 532 6.50 -12.21 -5.41
N GLY A 533 6.76 -13.30 -6.11
CA GLY A 533 8.06 -13.92 -6.31
C GLY A 533 8.11 -14.52 -7.71
N LEU A 534 8.39 -15.82 -7.80
CA LEU A 534 8.06 -16.63 -8.98
C LEU A 534 6.55 -16.87 -9.04
N ASP A 535 5.96 -17.15 -7.88
CA ASP A 535 4.52 -17.32 -7.72
C ASP A 535 3.87 -16.04 -7.16
N LEU A 536 2.56 -15.91 -7.37
CA LEU A 536 1.75 -14.79 -6.89
C LEU A 536 0.78 -15.28 -5.82
N PHE A 537 0.65 -14.52 -4.74
CA PHE A 537 -0.28 -14.82 -3.66
C PHE A 537 -0.97 -13.54 -3.19
N TYR A 538 -2.28 -13.63 -2.99
CA TYR A 538 -3.10 -12.53 -2.50
C TYR A 538 -3.97 -13.02 -1.35
N THR A 539 -4.03 -12.25 -0.27
CA THR A 539 -4.91 -12.52 0.87
C THR A 539 -5.28 -11.23 1.60
N ARG A 540 -6.15 -11.37 2.60
CA ARG A 540 -6.57 -10.30 3.49
C ARG A 540 -6.12 -10.64 4.90
N VAL A 541 -5.58 -9.65 5.60
CA VAL A 541 -5.10 -9.82 6.99
C VAL A 541 -5.85 -8.85 7.89
N THR A 542 -6.23 -9.31 9.08
CA THR A 542 -7.00 -8.55 10.06
C THR A 542 -6.26 -8.50 11.41
N PRO A 543 -5.28 -7.57 11.59
CA PRO A 543 -4.39 -7.56 12.76
C PRO A 543 -5.12 -7.53 14.11
N SER A 544 -6.24 -6.79 14.19
CA SER A 544 -7.04 -6.64 15.41
C SER A 544 -8.35 -7.43 15.36
N LYS A 545 -8.44 -8.44 14.48
CA LYS A 545 -9.70 -9.09 14.08
C LYS A 545 -10.70 -8.10 13.44
N MET A 546 -11.79 -8.62 12.89
CA MET A 546 -12.84 -7.81 12.27
C MET A 546 -13.74 -7.20 13.36
N PHE A 547 -13.48 -5.93 13.72
CA PHE A 547 -14.27 -5.18 14.70
C PHE A 547 -15.31 -4.25 14.07
N ASP A 548 -15.23 -4.03 12.76
CA ASP A 548 -16.10 -3.14 11.97
C ASP A 548 -17.09 -3.90 11.07
N VAL A 549 -17.09 -5.24 11.14
CA VAL A 549 -18.02 -6.11 10.45
C VAL A 549 -18.71 -7.03 11.47
N LEU A 550 -19.96 -7.38 11.20
CA LEU A 550 -20.66 -8.40 11.97
C LEU A 550 -19.95 -9.74 11.84
N LYS A 551 -19.99 -10.57 12.88
CA LYS A 551 -19.40 -11.91 12.84
C LYS A 551 -20.06 -12.73 11.73
N GLU A 552 -19.27 -13.57 11.06
CA GLU A 552 -19.78 -14.51 10.06
C GLU A 552 -20.74 -15.54 10.68
N ASP A 553 -20.46 -15.98 11.91
CA ASP A 553 -21.29 -16.92 12.68
C ASP A 553 -22.45 -16.23 13.44
N PHE A 554 -22.92 -15.08 12.95
CA PHE A 554 -24.02 -14.37 13.62
C PHE A 554 -25.36 -15.08 13.41
N ASP A 555 -26.03 -15.44 14.51
CA ASP A 555 -27.29 -16.18 14.46
C ASP A 555 -28.50 -15.25 14.21
N TYR A 556 -28.78 -15.01 12.92
CA TYR A 556 -29.95 -14.27 12.47
C TYR A 556 -31.28 -14.99 12.81
N THR A 557 -31.27 -16.33 12.88
CA THR A 557 -32.47 -17.12 13.15
C THR A 557 -32.92 -16.95 14.60
N PHE A 558 -31.99 -16.98 15.54
CA PHE A 558 -32.28 -16.77 16.95
C PHE A 558 -32.92 -15.41 17.21
N ILE A 559 -32.34 -14.33 16.66
CA ILE A 559 -32.86 -12.97 16.87
C ILE A 559 -34.25 -12.79 16.25
N THR A 560 -34.49 -13.33 15.05
CA THR A 560 -35.79 -13.23 14.39
C THR A 560 -36.87 -14.00 15.16
N ILE A 561 -36.56 -15.19 15.69
CA ILE A 561 -37.47 -15.97 16.56
C ILE A 561 -37.78 -15.20 17.85
N VAL A 562 -36.77 -14.67 18.54
CA VAL A 562 -36.97 -13.92 19.79
C VAL A 562 -37.79 -12.66 19.56
N LEU A 563 -37.52 -11.89 18.49
CA LEU A 563 -38.29 -10.68 18.16
C LEU A 563 -39.75 -11.01 17.84
N THR A 564 -40.00 -12.03 17.02
CA THR A 564 -41.38 -12.43 16.68
C THR A 564 -42.13 -12.95 17.90
N ALA A 565 -41.48 -13.74 18.76
CA ALA A 565 -42.05 -14.19 20.02
C ALA A 565 -42.36 -13.01 20.96
N MET A 566 -41.46 -12.03 21.10
CA MET A 566 -41.71 -10.84 21.91
C MET A 566 -42.88 -10.00 21.39
N ILE A 567 -43.01 -9.84 20.07
CA ILE A 567 -44.15 -9.14 19.46
C ILE A 567 -45.46 -9.88 19.76
N LEU A 568 -45.50 -11.20 19.59
CA LEU A 568 -46.68 -12.01 19.88
C LEU A 568 -47.07 -11.93 21.35
N VAL A 569 -46.09 -12.11 22.25
CA VAL A 569 -46.31 -12.00 23.69
C VAL A 569 -46.81 -10.59 24.05
N SER A 570 -46.25 -9.53 23.47
CA SER A 570 -46.70 -8.16 23.70
C SER A 570 -48.14 -7.92 23.25
N LEU A 571 -48.54 -8.46 22.10
CA LEU A 571 -49.92 -8.33 21.61
C LEU A 571 -50.91 -9.09 22.49
N VAL A 572 -50.57 -10.34 22.85
CA VAL A 572 -51.41 -11.17 23.72
C VAL A 572 -51.54 -10.54 25.10
N THR A 573 -50.43 -10.10 25.70
CA THR A 573 -50.44 -9.45 27.02
C THR A 573 -51.16 -8.11 27.00
N ALA A 574 -51.07 -7.33 25.92
CA ALA A 574 -51.85 -6.09 25.79
C ALA A 574 -53.36 -6.36 25.74
N GLN A 575 -53.79 -7.38 24.99
CA GLN A 575 -55.19 -7.81 24.96
C GLN A 575 -55.67 -8.35 26.31
N LEU A 576 -54.85 -9.17 26.98
CA LEU A 576 -55.16 -9.67 28.31
C LEU A 576 -55.26 -8.53 29.34
N SER A 577 -54.34 -7.57 29.31
CA SER A 577 -54.33 -6.41 30.18
C SER A 577 -55.54 -5.51 29.96
N SER A 578 -55.89 -5.19 28.71
CA SER A 578 -57.07 -4.37 28.39
C SER A 578 -58.36 -5.02 28.88
N SER A 579 -58.51 -6.34 28.66
CA SER A 579 -59.67 -7.09 29.15
C SER A 579 -59.74 -7.13 30.68
N SER A 580 -58.61 -7.28 31.37
CA SER A 580 -58.54 -7.28 32.83
C SER A 580 -58.85 -5.90 33.42
N ASN A 581 -58.32 -4.83 32.84
CA ASN A 581 -58.61 -3.47 33.27
C ASN A 581 -60.08 -3.11 33.05
N LEU A 582 -60.67 -3.51 31.92
CA LEU A 582 -62.09 -3.32 31.66
C LEU A 582 -62.94 -4.07 32.70
N LYS A 583 -62.63 -5.33 33.02
CA LYS A 583 -63.32 -6.07 34.09
C LYS A 583 -63.19 -5.40 35.48
N LYS A 584 -62.07 -4.74 35.77
CA LYS A 584 -61.89 -3.99 37.03
C LYS A 584 -62.70 -2.70 37.05
N LEU A 585 -62.82 -2.00 35.92
CA LEU A 585 -63.60 -0.76 35.81
C LEU A 585 -65.12 -0.98 35.83
N TRP A 586 -65.57 -2.19 35.44
CA TRP A 586 -66.98 -2.58 35.43
C TRP A 586 -67.44 -3.26 36.73
N LYS A 587 -66.55 -3.39 37.71
CA LYS A 587 -66.87 -3.68 39.12
C LYS A 587 -66.91 -2.38 39.88
#